data_AF-A0A7W0QH01-F1
#
_entry.id   AF-A0A7W0QH01-F1
#
_cell.length_a   1.000
_cell.length_b   1.000
_cell.length_c   1.000
_cell.angle_alpha   90.00
_cell.angle_beta   90.00
_cell.angle_gamma   90.00
#
_symmetry.space_group_name_H-M   'P 1'
#
loop_
_entity.id
_entity.type
_entity.pdbx_description
1 polymer ?
#
loop_
_entity_poly.entity_id
_entity_poly.type
_entity_poly.pdbx_seq_one_letter_code
_entity_poly.pdbx_strand_id
1 'polypeptide(L)'
;GEASETMTFSLDGASYEIDLSAGNAATLREALAPYVGVARRTSARRRRPSSDGRRSSGRASGRGSTPEIRAWARANGYQVSDRGRINSEVLEAYEAAN
;
A
#
# COMPACT_ATOMS: atom_id res chain seq x y z
N GLY A 1 -0.20 4.10 26.06
CA GLY A 1 -1.28 3.13 25.75
C GLY A 1 -0.86 2.34 24.53
N GLU A 2 -1.32 1.09 24.42
CA GLU A 2 -1.03 0.22 23.28
C GLU A 2 -1.52 0.83 21.96
N ALA A 3 -0.82 0.55 20.87
CA ALA A 3 -1.21 1.02 19.54
C ALA A 3 -2.42 0.24 19.03
N SER A 4 -3.41 0.95 18.50
CA SER A 4 -4.68 0.39 18.02
C SER A 4 -4.93 0.69 16.54
N GLU A 5 -4.25 1.68 15.97
CA GLU A 5 -4.41 2.04 14.55
C GLU A 5 -3.13 2.61 13.93
N THR A 6 -2.98 2.38 12.63
CA THR A 6 -1.89 2.92 11.81
C THR A 6 -2.40 4.16 11.05
N MET A 7 -1.75 5.31 11.24
CA MET A 7 -2.08 6.56 10.56
C MET A 7 -0.99 6.94 9.54
N THR A 8 -1.42 7.34 8.34
CA THR A 8 -0.54 7.91 7.32
C THR A 8 -0.74 9.43 7.25
N PHE A 9 0.35 10.19 7.22
CA PHE A 9 0.34 11.63 7.00
C PHE A 9 1.52 12.06 6.13
N SER A 10 1.51 13.30 5.63
CA SER A 10 2.58 13.84 4.80
C SER A 10 2.97 15.24 5.25
N LEU A 11 4.27 15.52 5.19
CA LEU A 11 4.84 16.84 5.49
C LEU A 11 6.00 17.06 4.53
N ASP A 12 6.05 18.22 3.87
CA ASP A 12 7.11 18.62 2.94
C ASP A 12 7.42 17.59 1.84
N GLY A 13 6.38 16.91 1.36
CA GLY A 13 6.49 15.90 0.29
C GLY A 13 6.94 14.51 0.77
N ALA A 14 7.35 14.35 2.02
CA ALA A 14 7.60 13.05 2.63
C ALA A 14 6.30 12.44 3.18
N SER A 15 6.16 11.12 3.06
CA SER A 15 5.04 10.36 3.64
C SER A 15 5.52 9.57 4.85
N TYR A 16 4.75 9.64 5.93
CA TYR A 16 5.03 8.99 7.20
C TYR A 16 3.89 8.06 7.57
N GLU A 17 4.24 7.00 8.29
CA GLU A 17 3.31 6.05 8.88
C GLU A 17 3.66 5.90 10.37
N ILE A 18 2.64 5.84 11.22
CA ILE A 18 2.81 5.71 12.66
C ILE A 18 1.69 4.88 13.27
N ASP A 19 2.05 3.96 14.16
CA ASP A 19 1.11 3.19 14.97
C ASP A 19 0.80 3.95 16.27
N LEU A 20 -0.47 4.28 16.46
CA LEU A 20 -0.94 5.11 17.57
C LEU A 20 -2.03 4.40 18.36
N SER A 21 -2.05 4.67 19.67
CA SER A 21 -3.22 4.43 20.48
C SER A 21 -4.36 5.35 20.03
N ALA A 22 -5.61 4.95 20.29
CA ALA A 22 -6.79 5.74 19.93
C ALA A 22 -6.72 7.20 20.42
N GLY A 23 -6.21 7.43 21.64
CA GLY A 23 -6.02 8.76 22.20
C GLY A 23 -4.98 9.59 21.43
N ASN A 24 -3.80 9.00 21.14
CA ASN A 24 -2.76 9.71 20.40
C ASN A 24 -3.17 9.99 18.96
N ALA A 25 -3.93 9.09 18.35
CA ALA A 25 -4.49 9.31 17.03
C ALA A 25 -5.52 10.45 17.01
N ALA A 26 -6.36 10.56 18.06
CA ALA A 26 -7.25 11.71 18.23
C ALA A 26 -6.45 13.03 18.33
N THR A 27 -5.41 13.05 19.17
CA THR A 27 -4.50 14.21 19.29
C THR A 27 -3.89 14.62 17.95
N LEU A 28 -3.44 13.66 17.13
CA LEU A 28 -2.87 13.96 15.82
C LEU A 28 -3.91 14.58 14.86
N ARG A 29 -5.15 14.05 14.86
CA ARG A 29 -6.24 14.62 14.04
C ARG A 29 -6.62 16.04 14.47
N GLU A 30 -6.69 16.29 15.77
CA GLU A 30 -7.01 17.60 16.32
C GLU A 30 -5.92 18.64 15.99
N ALA A 31 -4.64 18.26 16.12
CA ALA A 31 -3.52 19.14 15.76
C ALA A 31 -3.53 19.56 14.28
N LEU A 32 -3.98 18.69 13.39
CA LEU A 32 -4.07 18.95 11.95
C LEU A 32 -5.35 19.69 11.53
N ALA A 33 -6.41 19.63 12.34
CA ALA A 33 -7.73 20.20 12.04
C ALA A 33 -7.72 21.67 11.55
N PRO A 34 -7.00 22.63 12.19
CA PRO A 34 -7.02 24.02 11.73
C PRO A 34 -6.41 24.20 10.33
N TYR A 35 -5.41 23.40 9.97
CA TYR A 35 -4.78 23.45 8.65
C TYR A 35 -5.66 22.76 7.60
N VAL A 36 -6.21 21.60 7.93
CA VAL A 36 -7.12 20.86 7.04
C VAL A 36 -8.37 21.69 6.72
N GLY A 37 -8.88 22.47 7.68
CA GLY A 37 -10.05 23.33 7.50
C GLY A 37 -9.89 24.42 6.44
N VAL A 38 -8.68 24.94 6.24
CA VAL A 38 -8.38 25.98 5.24
C VAL A 38 -7.62 25.46 4.01
N ALA A 39 -7.09 24.23 4.09
CA ALA A 39 -6.33 23.64 3.00
C ALA A 39 -7.25 23.19 1.85
N ARG A 40 -6.76 23.36 0.62
CA ARG A 40 -7.37 22.69 -0.54
C ARG A 40 -6.89 21.24 -0.59
N ARG A 41 -7.81 20.30 -0.81
CA ARG A 41 -7.45 18.92 -1.13
C ARG A 41 -6.74 18.91 -2.48
N THR A 42 -5.43 18.68 -2.49
CA THR A 42 -4.70 18.38 -3.72
C THR A 42 -5.22 17.03 -4.19
N SER A 43 -5.98 17.03 -5.28
CA SER A 43 -6.73 15.84 -5.68
C SER A 43 -5.76 14.68 -5.94
N ALA A 44 -5.73 13.69 -5.05
CA ALA A 44 -5.54 12.32 -5.51
C ALA A 44 -6.78 12.00 -6.35
N ARG A 45 -6.58 11.82 -7.66
CA ARG A 45 -7.47 11.19 -8.65
C ARG A 45 -8.80 10.73 -8.04
N ARG A 46 -9.94 11.33 -8.44
CA ARG A 46 -11.32 10.88 -8.14
C ARG A 46 -11.33 9.40 -7.72
N ARG A 47 -11.42 9.13 -6.42
CA ARG A 47 -11.74 7.79 -5.93
C ARG A 47 -13.13 7.49 -6.47
N ARG A 48 -13.20 6.67 -7.52
CA ARG A 48 -14.43 5.91 -7.81
C ARG A 48 -14.73 5.09 -6.55
N PRO A 49 -15.97 5.09 -6.04
CA PRO A 49 -16.33 4.18 -4.96
C PRO A 49 -16.38 2.75 -5.50
N SER A 50 -16.17 1.77 -4.61
CA SER A 50 -16.08 0.31 -4.85
C SER A 50 -14.73 -0.14 -5.41
N SER A 51 -13.97 -1.02 -4.77
CA SER A 51 -14.17 -1.86 -3.60
C SER A 51 -12.78 -2.29 -3.16
N ASP A 52 -12.55 -2.30 -1.84
CA ASP A 52 -11.64 -3.22 -1.18
C ASP A 52 -10.12 -3.08 -1.43
N GLY A 53 -9.39 -2.93 -0.32
CA GLY A 53 -8.02 -3.35 -0.09
C GLY A 53 -6.91 -3.08 -1.13
N ARG A 54 -5.80 -2.56 -0.60
CA ARG A 54 -4.41 -2.85 -1.05
C ARG A 54 -3.91 -2.12 -2.29
N ARG A 55 -3.31 -0.94 -2.10
CA ARG A 55 -2.11 -0.52 -2.87
C ARG A 55 -1.06 0.19 -2.01
N SER A 56 -0.60 -0.47 -0.96
CA SER A 56 0.81 -0.37 -0.54
C SER A 56 1.60 -1.45 -1.29
N SER A 57 2.28 -1.07 -2.37
CA SER A 57 3.46 -1.79 -2.91
C SER A 57 3.93 -1.11 -4.20
N GLY A 58 4.42 0.12 -4.08
CA GLY A 58 5.28 0.74 -5.09
C GLY A 58 6.73 0.32 -4.85
N ARG A 59 7.03 -0.97 -4.95
CA ARG A 59 8.42 -1.47 -5.02
C ARG A 59 8.52 -2.49 -6.15
N ALA A 60 8.49 -1.97 -7.36
CA ALA A 60 8.76 -2.71 -8.59
C ALA A 60 9.74 -1.88 -9.41
N SER A 61 11.00 -1.88 -8.99
CA SER A 61 12.12 -1.32 -9.76
C SER A 61 13.22 -2.38 -9.92
N GLY A 62 12.83 -3.60 -10.28
CA GLY A 62 13.77 -4.71 -10.48
C GLY A 62 13.16 -6.12 -10.57
N ARG A 63 11.88 -6.28 -10.22
CA ARG A 63 11.15 -7.56 -10.39
C ARG A 63 10.44 -7.53 -11.74
N GLY A 64 10.47 -8.63 -12.49
CA GLY A 64 9.70 -8.78 -13.73
C GLY A 64 8.24 -8.34 -13.56
N SER A 65 7.60 -7.93 -14.66
CA SER A 65 6.22 -7.47 -14.59
C SER A 65 5.32 -8.58 -14.05
N THR A 66 4.29 -8.23 -13.26
CA THR A 66 3.33 -9.21 -12.69
C THR A 66 2.74 -10.18 -13.74
N PRO A 67 2.48 -9.78 -15.00
CA PRO A 67 2.09 -10.71 -16.05
C PRO A 67 3.14 -11.79 -16.39
N GLU A 68 4.42 -11.42 -16.45
CA GLU A 68 5.53 -12.33 -16.77
C GLU A 68 5.72 -13.37 -15.67
N ILE A 69 5.74 -12.93 -14.42
CA ILE A 69 5.87 -13.83 -13.27
C ILE A 69 4.70 -14.82 -13.23
N ARG A 70 3.48 -14.38 -13.58
CA ARG A 70 2.31 -15.27 -13.64
C ARG A 70 2.40 -16.30 -14.77
N ALA A 71 2.92 -15.90 -15.93
CA ALA A 71 3.12 -16.81 -17.05
C ALA A 71 4.17 -17.89 -16.70
N TRP A 72 5.30 -17.46 -16.12
CA TRP A 72 6.34 -18.37 -15.63
C TRP A 72 5.81 -19.30 -14.55
N ALA A 73 5.05 -18.78 -13.58
CA ALA A 73 4.47 -19.56 -12.49
C ALA A 73 3.55 -20.68 -13.01
N ARG A 74 2.64 -20.36 -13.96
CA ARG A 74 1.76 -21.37 -14.58
C ARG A 74 2.55 -22.43 -15.35
N ALA A 75 3.62 -22.04 -16.05
CA ALA A 75 4.48 -22.97 -16.77
C ALA A 75 5.27 -23.91 -15.83
N ASN A 76 5.58 -23.44 -14.61
CA ASN A 76 6.30 -24.20 -13.58
C ASN A 76 5.37 -24.90 -12.57
N GLY A 77 4.06 -24.98 -12.86
CA GLY A 77 3.10 -25.71 -12.03
C GLY A 77 2.59 -24.98 -10.79
N TYR A 78 2.92 -23.70 -10.61
CA TYR A 78 2.42 -22.90 -9.51
C TYR A 78 1.00 -22.39 -9.77
N GLN A 79 0.13 -22.51 -8.76
CA GLN A 79 -1.22 -21.97 -8.82
C GLN A 79 -1.22 -20.48 -8.48
N VAL A 80 -1.58 -19.65 -9.47
CA VAL A 80 -1.57 -18.19 -9.38
C VAL A 80 -2.90 -17.60 -9.81
N SER A 81 -3.41 -16.64 -9.02
CA SER A 81 -4.66 -15.93 -9.35
C SER A 81 -4.46 -15.00 -10.55
N ASP A 82 -5.43 -14.94 -11.46
CA ASP A 82 -5.42 -14.11 -12.67
C ASP A 82 -5.28 -12.60 -12.39
N ARG A 83 -5.69 -12.16 -11.19
CA ARG A 83 -5.65 -10.76 -10.77
C ARG A 83 -5.10 -10.60 -9.36
N GLY A 84 -4.57 -9.43 -9.08
CA GLY A 84 -4.05 -9.08 -7.76
C GLY A 84 -2.58 -9.46 -7.55
N ARG A 85 -2.16 -9.43 -6.29
CA ARG A 85 -0.77 -9.71 -5.87
C ARG A 85 -0.44 -11.19 -6.09
N ILE A 86 0.80 -11.45 -6.48
CA ILE A 86 1.37 -12.80 -6.59
C ILE A 86 1.82 -13.25 -5.20
N ASN A 87 1.64 -14.54 -4.89
CA ASN A 87 2.12 -15.13 -3.65
C ASN A 87 3.66 -14.95 -3.53
N SER A 88 4.16 -14.64 -2.34
CA SER A 88 5.59 -14.46 -2.07
C SER A 88 6.41 -15.69 -2.49
N GLU A 89 5.89 -16.89 -2.28
CA GLU A 89 6.54 -18.14 -2.69
C GLU A 89 6.84 -18.19 -4.21
N VAL A 90 5.91 -17.67 -5.02
CA VAL A 90 6.07 -17.62 -6.48
C VAL A 90 7.04 -16.51 -6.91
N LEU A 91 7.07 -15.39 -6.18
CA LEU A 91 8.02 -14.31 -6.42
C LEU A 91 9.45 -14.77 -6.10
N GLU A 92 9.65 -15.45 -4.98
CA GLU A 92 10.93 -16.00 -4.56
C GLU A 92 11.42 -17.09 -5.52
N ALA A 93 10.53 -17.99 -5.97
CA ALA A 93 10.88 -19.01 -6.95
C ALA A 93 11.27 -18.41 -8.31
N TYR A 94 10.58 -17.34 -8.74
CA TYR A 94 10.92 -16.62 -9.98
C TYR A 94 12.28 -15.92 -9.89
N GLU A 95 12.60 -15.33 -8.73
CA GLU A 95 13.90 -14.71 -8.47
C GLU A 95 15.03 -15.74 -8.32
N ALA A 96 14.76 -16.93 -7.80
CA ALA A 96 15.76 -17.98 -7.73
C ALA A 96 16.10 -18.56 -9.13
N ALA A 97 15.18 -18.42 -10.10
CA ALA A 97 15.33 -18.95 -11.44
C ALA A 97 15.91 -17.96 -12.47
N ASN A 98 16.11 -16.68 -12.10
CA ASN A 98 16.56 -15.59 -12.99
C ASN A 98 17.55 -14.65 -12.29
#